data_AF-A0A2S6SUB0-F1
#
_entry.id   AF-A0A2S6SUB0-F1
#
_cell.length_a   1.000
_cell.length_b   1.000
_cell.length_c   1.000
_cell.angle_alpha   90.00
_cell.angle_beta   90.00
_cell.angle_gamma   90.00
#
_symmetry.space_group_name_H-M   'P 1'
#
loop_
_entity.id
_entity.type
_entity.pdbx_description
1 polymer ?
#
loop_
_entity_poly.entity_id
_entity_poly.type
_entity_poly.pdbx_seq_one_letter_code
_entity_poly.pdbx_strand_id
1 'polypeptide(L)'
;MKILGIVVLSLLFISNAYAAHFLGKKAREVCKVNQDIDLNMNWKQDDGSWEVEEFSLKKGDYLKMHKHKKSHAKWYVGSGGVVFPLKNTDWDRVEVSKKYAEIKIKDIIGDCKKIKYLDYKSHTANSFNEIFNNKYSSKSVKLSGELYLPDKKGKFPVLYIQHGTAHPKRHTNFFQKLIVEMHKMKIGVFIGDSYSNRGIEQKDGWKLGLAARVLDGLNVLKALSEHKNIDENKIGITGYSYGGMVAFYTAYPKLLDLVVNGKQFAAYMPVYPGCDLIFKDMKLVNKPMLMLHAEFDDYAPTIDCINYVKKLKENENSVELIIYKGAYHGFVSVREKEKEFLSDVGNFKNCKPGYVTDEGYWFYNNKEWKNMTELDAVNAIWKECGQLGVTVGGTVDQQQQAISDTVNFFKKHLK
;
A
#
# COMPACT_ATOMS: atom_id res chain seq x y z
N MET A 1 20.56 -6.23 -34.03
CA MET A 1 19.63 -7.33 -34.35
C MET A 1 18.35 -7.08 -33.58
N LYS A 2 17.31 -6.56 -34.27
CA LYS A 2 15.96 -6.34 -33.72
C LYS A 2 15.26 -7.70 -33.67
N ILE A 3 14.75 -8.13 -32.52
CA ILE A 3 13.91 -9.32 -32.42
C ILE A 3 12.62 -8.97 -31.67
N LEU A 4 11.55 -9.01 -32.46
CA LEU A 4 10.15 -9.41 -32.24
C LEU A 4 9.63 -9.33 -30.78
N GLY A 5 8.53 -8.65 -30.47
CA GLY A 5 7.34 -8.46 -31.31
C GLY A 5 6.56 -9.77 -31.48
N ILE A 6 6.21 -10.44 -30.36
CA ILE A 6 5.23 -11.52 -30.36
C ILE A 6 4.09 -11.11 -29.43
N VAL A 7 2.99 -10.77 -30.09
CA VAL A 7 1.63 -10.81 -29.56
C VAL A 7 1.36 -12.24 -29.10
N VAL A 8 1.22 -12.45 -27.80
CA VAL A 8 0.48 -13.60 -27.27
C VAL A 8 -0.78 -13.04 -26.63
N LEU A 9 -1.83 -12.99 -27.46
CA LEU A 9 -3.20 -12.93 -27.01
C LEU A 9 -3.53 -14.32 -26.47
N SER A 10 -3.39 -14.53 -25.16
CA SER A 10 -3.95 -15.68 -24.47
C SER A 10 -4.73 -15.18 -23.27
N LEU A 11 -6.05 -15.15 -23.48
CA LEU A 11 -7.13 -14.92 -22.53
C LEU A 11 -6.87 -15.65 -21.20
N LEU A 12 -6.81 -14.88 -20.11
CA LEU A 12 -7.34 -15.18 -18.77
C LEU A 12 -7.05 -14.00 -17.83
N PHE A 13 -7.75 -12.88 -18.04
CA PHE A 13 -8.06 -11.86 -17.02
C PHE A 13 -9.26 -11.04 -17.53
N ILE A 14 -10.42 -11.66 -17.58
CA ILE A 14 -11.71 -10.95 -17.43
C ILE A 14 -11.95 -11.04 -15.92
N SER A 15 -11.52 -10.05 -15.13
CA SER A 15 -12.31 -8.88 -14.77
C SER A 15 -11.47 -7.59 -14.82
N ASN A 16 -11.16 -7.14 -16.04
CA ASN A 16 -11.01 -5.71 -16.26
C ASN A 16 -12.43 -5.14 -16.38
N ALA A 17 -13.12 -4.90 -15.27
CA ALA A 17 -14.05 -3.78 -15.26
C ALA A 17 -13.24 -2.61 -15.82
N TYR A 18 -13.60 -2.14 -17.03
CA TYR A 18 -12.98 -1.04 -17.77
C TYR A 18 -12.09 -0.25 -16.85
N ALA A 19 -10.75 -0.39 -16.96
CA ALA A 19 -9.82 0.30 -16.06
C ALA A 19 -10.35 1.71 -15.88
N ALA A 20 -10.84 2.04 -14.68
CA ALA A 20 -11.87 3.06 -14.45
C ALA A 20 -11.31 4.48 -14.60
N HIS A 21 -10.68 4.71 -15.74
CA HIS A 21 -9.89 5.83 -16.16
C HIS A 21 -10.81 7.01 -16.45
N PHE A 22 -12.10 6.77 -16.60
CA PHE A 22 -13.14 7.79 -16.62
C PHE A 22 -13.41 8.40 -15.24
N LEU A 23 -12.95 7.79 -14.14
CA LEU A 23 -13.13 8.31 -12.77
C LEU A 23 -12.09 9.36 -12.38
N GLY A 24 -12.53 10.37 -11.65
CA GLY A 24 -11.66 11.34 -11.00
C GLY A 24 -10.71 10.65 -10.01
N LYS A 25 -9.46 11.14 -9.94
CA LYS A 25 -8.38 10.50 -9.16
C LYS A 25 -8.72 10.34 -7.68
N LYS A 26 -9.29 11.38 -7.07
CA LYS A 26 -9.65 11.44 -5.64
C LYS A 26 -11.09 10.97 -5.42
N ALA A 27 -11.26 10.07 -4.46
CA ALA A 27 -12.57 9.71 -3.93
C ALA A 27 -13.16 10.92 -3.17
N ARG A 28 -14.48 10.97 -3.05
CA ARG A 28 -15.17 12.05 -2.32
C ARG A 28 -15.68 11.56 -0.98
N GLU A 29 -16.21 10.36 -0.96
CA GLU A 29 -16.82 9.74 0.21
C GLU A 29 -16.39 8.28 0.30
N VAL A 30 -16.37 7.76 1.52
CA VAL A 30 -16.29 6.33 1.81
C VAL A 30 -17.58 5.90 2.50
N CYS A 31 -18.23 4.87 1.99
CA CYS A 31 -19.52 4.37 2.45
C CYS A 31 -19.40 2.93 2.92
N LYS A 32 -20.13 2.56 3.97
CA LYS A 32 -20.14 1.19 4.50
C LYS A 32 -21.29 0.39 3.89
N VAL A 33 -21.05 -0.88 3.58
CA VAL A 33 -22.09 -1.82 3.15
C VAL A 33 -22.77 -2.41 4.38
N ASN A 34 -24.10 -2.34 4.43
CA ASN A 34 -24.90 -2.70 5.62
C ASN A 34 -25.42 -4.15 5.60
N GLN A 35 -25.43 -4.80 4.43
CA GLN A 35 -25.89 -6.18 4.28
C GLN A 35 -25.23 -6.87 3.09
N ASP A 36 -25.24 -8.20 3.09
CA ASP A 36 -24.78 -8.99 1.97
C ASP A 36 -25.72 -8.83 0.77
N ILE A 37 -25.14 -8.71 -0.43
CA ILE A 37 -25.90 -8.66 -1.67
C ILE A 37 -25.09 -9.21 -2.84
N ASP A 38 -25.80 -9.79 -3.81
CA ASP A 38 -25.25 -10.16 -5.10
C ASP A 38 -25.82 -9.20 -6.16
N LEU A 39 -24.93 -8.62 -6.97
CA LEU A 39 -25.22 -7.57 -7.94
C LEU A 39 -24.70 -7.96 -9.33
N ASN A 40 -25.36 -7.46 -10.36
CA ASN A 40 -24.97 -7.61 -11.74
C ASN A 40 -24.65 -6.24 -12.31
N MET A 41 -23.41 -6.03 -12.74
CA MET A 41 -23.02 -4.88 -13.52
C MET A 41 -23.26 -5.19 -15.00
N ASN A 42 -24.10 -4.38 -15.65
CA ASN A 42 -24.46 -4.54 -17.05
C ASN A 42 -23.89 -3.35 -17.84
N TRP A 43 -23.02 -3.64 -18.80
CA TRP A 43 -22.39 -2.69 -19.70
C TRP A 43 -22.98 -2.87 -21.10
N LYS A 44 -23.57 -1.81 -21.64
CA LYS A 44 -24.03 -1.81 -23.02
C LYS A 44 -22.86 -1.58 -23.96
N GLN A 45 -22.66 -2.48 -24.90
CA GLN A 45 -21.64 -2.40 -25.92
C GLN A 45 -22.13 -1.56 -27.12
N ASP A 46 -21.21 -1.12 -27.97
CA ASP A 46 -21.52 -0.30 -29.15
C ASP A 46 -22.44 -1.02 -30.15
N ASP A 47 -22.38 -2.35 -30.20
CA ASP A 47 -23.26 -3.20 -31.02
C ASP A 47 -24.66 -3.41 -30.41
N GLY A 48 -24.93 -2.79 -29.25
CA GLY A 48 -26.18 -2.89 -28.51
C GLY A 48 -26.32 -4.12 -27.63
N SER A 49 -25.33 -5.03 -27.64
CA SER A 49 -25.28 -6.17 -26.71
C SER A 49 -24.97 -5.73 -25.28
N TRP A 50 -25.26 -6.60 -24.32
CA TRP A 50 -24.97 -6.36 -22.91
C TRP A 50 -23.90 -7.34 -22.42
N GLU A 51 -22.84 -6.81 -21.84
CA GLU A 51 -21.87 -7.56 -21.06
C GLU A 51 -22.28 -7.51 -19.59
N VAL A 52 -22.37 -8.66 -18.94
CA VAL A 52 -22.80 -8.78 -17.55
C VAL A 52 -21.66 -9.33 -16.70
N GLU A 53 -21.32 -8.60 -15.65
CA GLU A 53 -20.33 -8.99 -14.65
C GLU A 53 -21.02 -9.12 -13.29
N GLU A 54 -21.03 -10.33 -12.72
CA GLU A 54 -21.60 -10.59 -11.40
C GLU A 54 -20.57 -10.32 -10.31
N PHE A 55 -21.00 -9.71 -9.21
CA PHE A 55 -20.16 -9.49 -8.04
C PHE A 55 -20.99 -9.43 -6.76
N SER A 56 -20.35 -9.75 -5.63
CA SER A 56 -20.98 -9.66 -4.31
C SER A 56 -20.39 -8.52 -3.50
N LEU A 57 -21.23 -7.87 -2.69
CA LEU A 57 -20.80 -7.01 -1.60
C LEU A 57 -21.15 -7.70 -0.28
N LYS A 58 -20.22 -7.68 0.68
CA LYS A 58 -20.45 -8.24 2.01
C LYS A 58 -20.74 -7.15 3.01
N LYS A 59 -21.57 -7.45 4.00
CA LYS A 59 -21.81 -6.60 5.15
C LYS A 59 -20.49 -6.24 5.81
N GLY A 60 -20.26 -4.94 5.99
CA GLY A 60 -19.01 -4.41 6.56
C GLY A 60 -17.93 -4.07 5.54
N ASP A 61 -18.16 -4.33 4.24
CA ASP A 61 -17.31 -3.79 3.18
C ASP A 61 -17.42 -2.26 3.09
N TYR A 62 -16.42 -1.66 2.46
CA TYR A 62 -16.32 -0.23 2.24
C TYR A 62 -16.18 0.10 0.75
N LEU A 63 -17.00 1.04 0.30
CA LEU A 63 -17.01 1.55 -1.07
C LEU A 63 -16.53 3.00 -1.09
N LYS A 64 -15.68 3.36 -2.05
CA LYS A 64 -15.30 4.75 -2.31
C LYS A 64 -16.14 5.33 -3.43
N MET A 65 -16.78 6.47 -3.20
CA MET A 65 -17.51 7.18 -4.23
C MET A 65 -16.59 8.12 -4.99
N HIS A 66 -16.54 7.96 -6.31
CA HIS A 66 -15.82 8.82 -7.25
C HIS A 66 -16.81 9.59 -8.16
N LYS A 67 -16.37 10.73 -8.68
CA LYS A 67 -17.05 11.43 -9.78
C LYS A 67 -16.42 11.05 -11.10
N HIS A 68 -17.21 11.00 -12.16
CA HIS A 68 -16.70 10.93 -13.54
C HIS A 68 -15.86 12.18 -13.87
N LYS A 69 -14.83 12.05 -14.71
CA LYS A 69 -13.90 13.15 -15.07
C LYS A 69 -14.57 14.23 -15.91
N LYS A 70 -15.48 13.83 -16.81
CA LYS A 70 -16.14 14.71 -17.80
C LYS A 70 -17.64 14.94 -17.57
N SER A 71 -18.24 14.31 -16.56
CA SER A 71 -19.69 14.40 -16.31
C SER A 71 -19.98 14.47 -14.81
N HIS A 72 -21.23 14.73 -14.44
CA HIS A 72 -21.67 14.73 -13.04
C HIS A 72 -21.96 13.33 -12.49
N ALA A 73 -21.79 12.27 -13.29
CA ALA A 73 -22.03 10.90 -12.86
C ALA A 73 -21.15 10.51 -11.67
N LYS A 74 -21.71 9.70 -10.76
CA LYS A 74 -21.06 9.20 -9.55
C LYS A 74 -21.00 7.68 -9.60
N TRP A 75 -19.92 7.14 -9.09
CA TRP A 75 -19.60 5.72 -9.18
C TRP A 75 -19.03 5.23 -7.86
N TYR A 76 -19.41 4.03 -7.46
CA TYR A 76 -18.82 3.32 -6.33
C TYR A 76 -17.67 2.46 -6.81
N VAL A 77 -16.60 2.43 -6.01
CA VAL A 77 -15.42 1.62 -6.22
C VAL A 77 -15.18 0.81 -4.96
N GLY A 78 -15.30 -0.51 -5.06
CA GLY A 78 -15.04 -1.45 -3.98
C GLY A 78 -13.59 -1.94 -3.95
N SER A 79 -13.29 -2.80 -2.97
CA SER A 79 -12.06 -3.59 -3.00
C SER A 79 -12.17 -4.66 -4.12
N GLY A 80 -11.03 -5.16 -4.61
CA GLY A 80 -11.04 -6.23 -5.63
C GLY A 80 -11.34 -5.80 -7.07
N GLY A 81 -11.55 -4.50 -7.35
CA GLY A 81 -11.76 -3.99 -8.71
C GLY A 81 -13.22 -3.75 -9.09
N VAL A 82 -14.17 -4.01 -8.18
CA VAL A 82 -15.59 -3.70 -8.35
C VAL A 82 -15.80 -2.21 -8.61
N VAL A 83 -16.48 -1.88 -9.71
CA VAL A 83 -16.86 -0.50 -10.07
C VAL A 83 -18.28 -0.50 -10.65
N PHE A 84 -19.18 0.31 -10.09
CA PHE A 84 -20.57 0.38 -10.56
C PHE A 84 -21.18 1.77 -10.36
N PRO A 85 -22.17 2.18 -11.19
CA PRO A 85 -22.73 3.51 -11.13
C PRO A 85 -23.64 3.68 -9.91
N LEU A 86 -23.66 4.89 -9.35
CA LEU A 86 -24.61 5.24 -8.29
C LEU A 86 -26.05 5.32 -8.81
N LYS A 87 -26.21 5.69 -10.08
CA LYS A 87 -27.50 5.78 -10.78
C LYS A 87 -27.35 5.18 -12.17
N ASN A 88 -28.25 4.26 -12.53
CA ASN A 88 -28.27 3.63 -13.85
C ASN A 88 -28.44 4.63 -14.98
N THR A 89 -27.83 4.33 -16.12
CA THR A 89 -27.93 5.06 -17.38
C THR A 89 -28.44 4.13 -18.49
N ASP A 90 -28.54 4.63 -19.72
CA ASP A 90 -28.85 3.80 -20.89
C ASP A 90 -27.70 2.85 -21.27
N TRP A 91 -26.50 3.11 -20.74
CA TRP A 91 -25.26 2.38 -21.06
C TRP A 91 -24.74 1.55 -19.89
N ASP A 92 -24.96 2.00 -18.66
CA ASP A 92 -24.37 1.42 -17.45
C ASP A 92 -25.46 1.15 -16.42
N ARG A 93 -25.69 -0.12 -16.09
CA ARG A 93 -26.73 -0.51 -15.12
C ARG A 93 -26.19 -1.45 -14.08
N VAL A 94 -26.39 -1.11 -12.82
CA VAL A 94 -26.25 -2.06 -11.72
C VAL A 94 -27.63 -2.55 -11.33
N GLU A 95 -27.77 -3.87 -11.27
CA GLU A 95 -29.01 -4.55 -10.94
C GLU A 95 -28.78 -5.50 -9.78
N VAL A 96 -29.81 -5.67 -8.95
CA VAL A 96 -29.78 -6.62 -7.85
C VAL A 96 -30.11 -8.00 -8.40
N SER A 97 -29.32 -9.01 -8.04
CA SER A 97 -29.59 -10.40 -8.45
C SER A 97 -31.00 -10.82 -8.03
N LYS A 98 -31.64 -11.68 -8.83
CA LYS A 98 -33.03 -12.16 -8.59
C LYS A 98 -33.24 -12.70 -7.17
N LYS A 99 -32.19 -13.27 -6.56
CA LYS A 99 -32.19 -13.75 -5.18
C LYS A 99 -32.52 -12.66 -4.14
N TYR A 100 -32.27 -11.40 -4.47
CA TYR A 100 -32.48 -10.24 -3.60
C TYR A 100 -33.41 -9.20 -4.23
N ALA A 101 -34.34 -9.61 -5.11
CA ALA A 101 -35.12 -8.70 -5.96
C ALA A 101 -35.90 -7.59 -5.22
N GLU A 102 -36.21 -7.77 -3.94
CA GLU A 102 -36.92 -6.77 -3.11
C GLU A 102 -35.98 -5.69 -2.51
N ILE A 103 -34.67 -5.88 -2.60
CA ILE A 103 -33.67 -5.01 -2.00
C ILE A 103 -33.26 -3.91 -2.98
N LYS A 104 -33.15 -2.66 -2.51
CA LYS A 104 -32.61 -1.55 -3.31
C LYS A 104 -31.16 -1.27 -2.95
N ILE A 105 -30.34 -0.95 -3.96
CA ILE A 105 -28.91 -0.61 -3.79
C ILE A 105 -28.70 0.63 -2.90
N LYS A 106 -29.66 1.56 -2.87
CA LYS A 106 -29.55 2.70 -1.94
C LYS A 106 -29.72 2.30 -0.47
N ASP A 107 -30.38 1.18 -0.20
CA ASP A 107 -30.67 0.71 1.15
C ASP A 107 -29.53 -0.19 1.69
N ILE A 108 -28.68 -0.72 0.81
CA ILE A 108 -27.48 -1.50 1.19
C ILE A 108 -26.29 -0.62 1.52
N ILE A 109 -26.20 0.58 0.94
CA ILE A 109 -25.09 1.51 1.13
C ILE A 109 -25.46 2.42 2.31
N GLY A 110 -24.81 2.16 3.44
CA GLY A 110 -24.99 2.91 4.68
C GLY A 110 -24.22 4.22 4.71
N ASP A 111 -23.86 4.63 5.92
CA ASP A 111 -23.26 5.93 6.20
C ASP A 111 -22.03 6.22 5.33
N CYS A 112 -22.13 7.29 4.54
CA CYS A 112 -21.05 7.83 3.74
C CYS A 112 -20.34 8.97 4.49
N LYS A 113 -19.03 8.89 4.62
CA LYS A 113 -18.19 9.92 5.23
C LYS A 113 -17.32 10.61 4.18
N LYS A 114 -17.25 11.95 4.22
CA LYS A 114 -16.38 12.73 3.34
C LYS A 114 -14.90 12.43 3.64
N ILE A 115 -14.13 12.22 2.58
CA ILE A 115 -12.69 11.99 2.68
C ILE A 115 -11.97 13.34 2.61
N LYS A 116 -11.12 13.63 3.59
CA LYS A 116 -10.20 14.77 3.55
C LYS A 116 -8.87 14.33 2.95
N TYR A 117 -8.19 15.27 2.31
CA TYR A 117 -6.88 15.03 1.70
C TYR A 117 -5.87 16.01 2.25
N LEU A 118 -4.65 15.53 2.47
CA LEU A 118 -3.48 16.36 2.71
C LEU A 118 -2.55 16.24 1.50
N ASP A 119 -2.24 17.39 0.89
CA ASP A 119 -1.28 17.47 -0.20
C ASP A 119 0.10 17.82 0.36
N TYR A 120 1.16 17.28 -0.25
CA TYR A 120 2.55 17.54 0.14
C TYR A 120 3.48 17.46 -1.07
N LYS A 121 4.67 18.08 -0.97
CA LYS A 121 5.71 18.01 -2.01
C LYS A 121 6.64 16.85 -1.72
N SER A 122 7.02 16.10 -2.75
CA SER A 122 8.07 15.08 -2.72
C SER A 122 8.88 15.16 -4.01
N HIS A 123 9.80 14.21 -4.21
CA HIS A 123 10.56 14.05 -5.45
C HIS A 123 10.63 12.58 -5.85
N THR A 124 11.04 12.31 -7.09
CA THR A 124 11.24 10.94 -7.59
C THR A 124 12.74 10.69 -7.71
N ALA A 125 13.38 10.36 -6.57
CA ALA A 125 14.78 9.96 -6.55
C ALA A 125 14.96 8.61 -7.27
N ASN A 126 16.00 8.49 -8.08
CA ASN A 126 16.30 7.26 -8.82
C ASN A 126 17.10 6.24 -7.99
N SER A 127 17.73 6.68 -6.90
CA SER A 127 18.54 5.85 -6.00
C SER A 127 18.77 6.54 -4.66
N PHE A 128 19.22 5.77 -3.65
CA PHE A 128 19.68 6.34 -2.38
C PHE A 128 20.90 7.24 -2.55
N ASN A 129 21.77 6.96 -3.53
CA ASN A 129 22.89 7.85 -3.86
C ASN A 129 22.43 9.26 -4.22
N GLU A 130 21.33 9.42 -4.98
CA GLU A 130 20.77 10.75 -5.25
C GLU A 130 20.33 11.45 -3.96
N ILE A 131 19.73 10.71 -3.01
CA ILE A 131 19.32 11.26 -1.71
C ILE A 131 20.54 11.70 -0.89
N PHE A 132 21.55 10.83 -0.77
CA PHE A 132 22.74 11.07 0.05
C PHE A 132 23.62 12.21 -0.48
N ASN A 133 23.49 12.55 -1.76
CA ASN A 133 24.22 13.66 -2.39
C ASN A 133 23.34 14.88 -2.66
N ASN A 134 22.09 14.91 -2.17
CA ASN A 134 21.13 15.98 -2.42
C ASN A 134 20.87 16.27 -3.93
N LYS A 135 20.90 15.22 -4.76
CA LYS A 135 20.73 15.28 -6.23
C LYS A 135 19.33 14.86 -6.71
N TYR A 136 18.36 14.77 -5.81
CA TYR A 136 16.99 14.31 -6.12
C TYR A 136 15.99 15.43 -6.44
N SER A 137 16.39 16.70 -6.33
CA SER A 137 15.50 17.87 -6.41
C SER A 137 14.90 18.13 -7.80
N SER A 138 15.51 17.60 -8.87
CA SER A 138 15.12 17.86 -10.26
C SER A 138 13.78 17.22 -10.67
N LYS A 139 13.31 16.18 -9.96
CA LYS A 139 12.08 15.44 -10.29
C LYS A 139 10.98 15.65 -9.24
N SER A 140 10.60 16.91 -9.00
CA SER A 140 9.58 17.25 -8.00
C SER A 140 8.19 16.75 -8.39
N VAL A 141 7.42 16.32 -7.39
CA VAL A 141 6.03 15.88 -7.56
C VAL A 141 5.18 16.38 -6.38
N LYS A 142 3.94 16.82 -6.67
CA LYS A 142 2.95 17.11 -5.64
C LYS A 142 2.13 15.85 -5.39
N LEU A 143 2.30 15.23 -4.23
CA LEU A 143 1.55 14.04 -3.82
C LEU A 143 0.38 14.43 -2.92
N SER A 144 -0.47 13.44 -2.64
CA SER A 144 -1.65 13.60 -1.80
C SER A 144 -1.92 12.28 -1.08
N GLY A 145 -2.59 12.34 0.07
CA GLY A 145 -3.07 11.16 0.77
C GLY A 145 -4.37 11.43 1.49
N GLU A 146 -5.05 10.37 1.90
CA GLU A 146 -6.32 10.45 2.61
C GLU A 146 -6.08 10.65 4.10
N LEU A 147 -6.71 11.66 4.70
CA LEU A 147 -6.55 12.01 6.10
C LEU A 147 -7.86 11.80 6.87
N TYR A 148 -7.83 10.87 7.83
CA TYR A 148 -8.95 10.49 8.68
C TYR A 148 -8.65 10.89 10.13
N LEU A 149 -9.07 12.08 10.53
CA LEU A 149 -8.96 12.53 11.93
C LEU A 149 -10.24 12.15 12.70
N PRO A 150 -10.16 11.86 14.01
CA PRO A 150 -11.34 11.67 14.86
C PRO A 150 -12.25 12.91 14.86
N ASP A 151 -13.56 12.72 15.03
CA ASP A 151 -14.60 13.77 14.97
C ASP A 151 -14.62 14.69 16.22
N LYS A 152 -13.47 15.25 16.60
CA LYS A 152 -13.30 16.16 17.73
C LYS A 152 -12.35 17.32 17.39
N LYS A 153 -12.44 18.42 18.13
CA LYS A 153 -11.42 19.50 18.07
C LYS A 153 -10.17 19.05 18.83
N GLY A 154 -8.99 19.36 18.30
CA GLY A 154 -7.71 19.09 18.97
C GLY A 154 -6.57 18.80 18.00
N LYS A 155 -5.41 18.50 18.59
CA LYS A 155 -4.28 17.83 17.93
C LYS A 155 -4.38 16.34 18.23
N PHE A 156 -4.18 15.50 17.21
CA PHE A 156 -4.30 14.05 17.33
C PHE A 156 -2.96 13.37 17.08
N PRO A 157 -2.64 12.27 17.80
CA PRO A 157 -1.68 11.31 17.29
C PRO A 157 -2.16 10.78 15.93
N VAL A 158 -1.23 10.46 15.04
CA VAL A 158 -1.56 9.96 13.70
C VAL A 158 -0.71 8.73 13.35
N LEU A 159 -1.39 7.70 12.85
CA LEU A 159 -0.76 6.57 12.18
C LEU A 159 -0.69 6.86 10.68
N TYR A 160 0.52 6.95 10.13
CA TYR A 160 0.75 6.93 8.70
C TYR A 160 0.81 5.48 8.19
N ILE A 161 -0.01 5.18 7.18
CA ILE A 161 -0.01 3.92 6.44
C ILE A 161 0.61 4.15 5.06
N GLN A 162 1.73 3.46 4.79
CA GLN A 162 2.34 3.39 3.47
C GLN A 162 1.95 2.10 2.74
N HIS A 163 1.46 2.23 1.51
CA HIS A 163 1.08 1.10 0.67
C HIS A 163 2.29 0.37 0.08
N GLY A 164 2.11 -0.92 -0.23
CA GLY A 164 3.08 -1.75 -0.93
C GLY A 164 3.11 -1.49 -2.44
N THR A 165 3.37 -2.54 -3.22
CA THR A 165 3.33 -2.46 -4.69
C THR A 165 1.89 -2.29 -5.22
N ALA A 166 0.88 -2.74 -4.48
CA ALA A 166 -0.51 -2.47 -4.77
C ALA A 166 -0.91 -1.01 -4.47
N HIS A 167 -1.74 -0.44 -5.34
CA HIS A 167 -2.34 0.88 -5.16
C HIS A 167 -3.23 0.87 -3.89
N PRO A 168 -3.22 1.92 -3.05
CA PRO A 168 -3.92 1.93 -1.76
C PRO A 168 -5.43 1.65 -1.87
N LYS A 169 -6.07 2.07 -2.97
CA LYS A 169 -7.47 1.74 -3.32
C LYS A 169 -7.80 0.24 -3.25
N ARG A 170 -6.87 -0.66 -3.57
CA ARG A 170 -7.08 -2.12 -3.51
C ARG A 170 -7.20 -2.66 -2.07
N HIS A 171 -6.75 -1.89 -1.08
CA HIS A 171 -6.80 -2.26 0.34
C HIS A 171 -7.82 -1.43 1.13
N THR A 172 -8.82 -0.86 0.45
CA THR A 172 -9.82 0.00 1.09
C THR A 172 -10.51 -0.69 2.26
N ASN A 173 -10.97 -1.93 2.09
CA ASN A 173 -11.66 -2.66 3.17
C ASN A 173 -10.78 -2.83 4.41
N PHE A 174 -9.55 -3.31 4.22
CA PHE A 174 -8.61 -3.53 5.33
C PHE A 174 -8.24 -2.21 6.03
N PHE A 175 -7.90 -1.16 5.27
CA PHE A 175 -7.55 0.13 5.86
C PHE A 175 -8.73 0.79 6.59
N GLN A 176 -9.96 0.65 6.10
CA GLN A 176 -11.13 1.20 6.79
C GLN A 176 -11.44 0.47 8.10
N LYS A 177 -11.28 -0.87 8.15
CA LYS A 177 -11.35 -1.62 9.41
C LYS A 177 -10.32 -1.10 10.42
N LEU A 178 -9.08 -0.88 9.98
CA LEU A 178 -8.03 -0.33 10.83
C LEU A 178 -8.35 1.10 11.29
N ILE A 179 -8.83 1.97 10.40
CA ILE A 179 -9.24 3.35 10.74
C ILE A 179 -10.28 3.36 11.87
N VAL A 180 -11.28 2.49 11.80
CA VAL A 180 -12.32 2.38 12.85
C VAL A 180 -11.70 2.06 14.21
N GLU A 181 -10.80 1.08 14.29
CA GLU A 181 -10.16 0.70 15.55
C GLU A 181 -9.20 1.79 16.07
N MET A 182 -8.43 2.43 15.19
CA MET A 182 -7.55 3.55 15.55
C MET A 182 -8.34 4.76 16.07
N HIS A 183 -9.51 5.03 15.50
CA HIS A 183 -10.39 6.12 15.94
C HIS A 183 -11.00 5.86 17.32
N LYS A 184 -11.31 4.61 17.69
CA LYS A 184 -11.67 4.26 19.08
C LYS A 184 -10.56 4.64 20.07
N MET A 185 -9.31 4.63 19.60
CA MET A 185 -8.14 5.05 20.36
C MET A 185 -7.84 6.56 20.25
N LYS A 186 -8.67 7.36 19.57
CA LYS A 186 -8.43 8.79 19.28
C LYS A 186 -7.14 9.03 18.47
N ILE A 187 -6.72 8.05 17.68
CA ILE A 187 -5.58 8.16 16.77
C ILE A 187 -6.13 8.37 15.36
N GLY A 188 -5.69 9.44 14.69
CA GLY A 188 -5.98 9.68 13.29
C GLY A 188 -5.19 8.77 12.37
N VAL A 189 -5.58 8.66 11.11
CA VAL A 189 -4.89 7.85 10.11
C VAL A 189 -4.64 8.67 8.86
N PHE A 190 -3.42 8.59 8.34
CA PHE A 190 -3.07 9.12 7.03
C PHE A 190 -2.67 7.97 6.10
N ILE A 191 -3.31 7.86 4.93
CA ILE A 191 -2.95 6.86 3.91
C ILE A 191 -2.25 7.58 2.77
N GLY A 192 -0.95 7.31 2.59
CA GLY A 192 -0.17 7.88 1.50
C GLY A 192 -0.54 7.29 0.14
N ASP A 193 -0.42 8.09 -0.92
CA ASP A 193 -0.51 7.63 -2.31
C ASP A 193 0.72 8.10 -3.10
N SER A 194 1.64 7.16 -3.34
CA SER A 194 2.87 7.39 -4.11
C SER A 194 2.66 7.30 -5.62
N TYR A 195 1.47 6.94 -6.11
CA TYR A 195 1.24 6.56 -7.51
C TYR A 195 0.39 7.56 -8.29
N SER A 196 -0.79 7.95 -7.77
CA SER A 196 -1.83 8.65 -8.55
C SER A 196 -1.35 9.93 -9.22
N ASN A 197 -0.49 10.70 -8.52
CA ASN A 197 0.05 11.96 -9.04
C ASN A 197 1.35 11.80 -9.83
N ARG A 198 1.94 10.59 -9.84
CA ARG A 198 2.98 10.19 -10.79
C ARG A 198 2.42 9.57 -12.08
N GLY A 199 1.11 9.30 -12.12
CA GLY A 199 0.48 8.59 -13.24
C GLY A 199 0.86 7.12 -13.30
N ILE A 200 1.30 6.54 -12.18
CA ILE A 200 1.68 5.14 -12.10
C ILE A 200 0.41 4.30 -11.95
N GLU A 201 0.21 3.41 -12.91
CA GLU A 201 -0.87 2.43 -12.86
C GLU A 201 -0.46 1.21 -12.03
N GLN A 202 -1.43 0.43 -11.59
CA GLN A 202 -1.20 -0.75 -10.76
C GLN A 202 -0.18 -1.73 -11.35
N LYS A 203 -0.26 -2.00 -12.66
CA LYS A 203 0.67 -2.91 -13.37
C LYS A 203 2.12 -2.41 -13.38
N ASP A 204 2.32 -1.11 -13.18
CA ASP A 204 3.61 -0.43 -13.22
C ASP A 204 4.12 -0.07 -11.81
N GLY A 205 3.40 -0.46 -10.75
CA GLY A 205 3.72 -0.10 -9.37
C GLY A 205 5.12 -0.53 -8.93
N TRP A 206 5.62 -1.65 -9.46
CA TRP A 206 6.96 -2.18 -9.19
C TRP A 206 8.08 -1.29 -9.76
N LYS A 207 7.79 -0.41 -10.71
CA LYS A 207 8.79 0.48 -11.34
C LYS A 207 9.20 1.66 -10.45
N LEU A 208 8.40 2.01 -9.44
CA LEU A 208 8.77 3.06 -8.49
C LEU A 208 9.72 2.51 -7.43
N GLY A 209 10.99 2.88 -7.55
CA GLY A 209 12.08 2.46 -6.68
C GLY A 209 11.87 2.79 -5.19
N LEU A 210 12.61 2.08 -4.34
CA LEU A 210 12.58 2.20 -2.90
C LEU A 210 13.01 3.59 -2.44
N ALA A 211 14.06 4.17 -3.01
CA ALA A 211 14.53 5.51 -2.64
C ALA A 211 13.44 6.58 -2.81
N ALA A 212 12.72 6.56 -3.94
CA ALA A 212 11.61 7.49 -4.17
C ALA A 212 10.48 7.34 -3.14
N ARG A 213 10.15 6.11 -2.75
CA ARG A 213 9.08 5.85 -1.77
C ARG A 213 9.50 6.18 -0.34
N VAL A 214 10.77 5.94 0.02
CA VAL A 214 11.33 6.37 1.30
C VAL A 214 11.32 7.89 1.38
N LEU A 215 11.67 8.58 0.30
CA LEU A 215 11.57 10.03 0.21
C LEU A 215 10.11 10.52 0.37
N ASP A 216 9.13 9.82 -0.20
CA ASP A 216 7.72 10.11 0.04
C ASP A 216 7.37 9.98 1.53
N GLY A 217 7.78 8.90 2.19
CA GLY A 217 7.50 8.68 3.60
C GLY A 217 8.09 9.74 4.53
N LEU A 218 9.31 10.20 4.24
CA LEU A 218 9.95 11.31 4.95
C LEU A 218 9.20 12.63 4.71
N ASN A 219 8.81 12.94 3.47
CA ASN A 219 8.04 14.16 3.19
C ASN A 219 6.62 14.12 3.78
N VAL A 220 6.04 12.93 3.95
CA VAL A 220 4.79 12.76 4.72
C VAL A 220 5.01 13.10 6.19
N LEU A 221 6.08 12.62 6.83
CA LEU A 221 6.41 12.99 8.21
C LEU A 221 6.48 14.50 8.39
N LYS A 222 7.16 15.19 7.47
CA LYS A 222 7.23 16.66 7.46
C LYS A 222 5.84 17.30 7.36
N ALA A 223 5.05 16.89 6.36
CA ALA A 223 3.73 17.48 6.11
C ALA A 223 2.74 17.23 7.27
N LEU A 224 2.78 16.05 7.89
CA LEU A 224 1.96 15.73 9.05
C LEU A 224 2.40 16.53 10.28
N SER A 225 3.70 16.72 10.48
CA SER A 225 4.24 17.53 11.59
C SER A 225 3.81 19.00 11.51
N GLU A 226 3.67 19.54 10.29
CA GLU A 226 3.24 20.92 10.04
C GLU A 226 1.70 21.09 10.10
N HIS A 227 0.94 20.00 10.18
CA HIS A 227 -0.52 20.05 10.15
C HIS A 227 -1.10 20.48 11.51
N LYS A 228 -1.88 21.57 11.53
CA LYS A 228 -2.41 22.21 12.75
C LYS A 228 -3.20 21.30 13.71
N ASN A 229 -3.79 20.22 13.20
CA ASN A 229 -4.58 19.25 13.98
C ASN A 229 -3.84 17.93 14.27
N ILE A 230 -2.53 17.87 14.04
CA ILE A 230 -1.69 16.70 14.34
C ILE A 230 -0.72 17.08 15.44
N ASP A 231 -0.50 16.15 16.37
CA ASP A 231 0.60 16.24 17.33
C ASP A 231 1.87 15.71 16.66
N GLU A 232 2.80 16.61 16.35
CA GLU A 232 4.03 16.27 15.62
C GLU A 232 4.93 15.26 16.36
N ASN A 233 4.80 15.15 17.68
CA ASN A 233 5.58 14.21 18.48
C ASN A 233 4.93 12.83 18.57
N LYS A 234 3.73 12.65 18.00
CA LYS A 234 2.93 11.42 18.09
C LYS A 234 2.49 10.92 16.72
N ILE A 235 3.43 10.93 15.78
CA ILE A 235 3.24 10.37 14.43
C ILE A 235 3.94 9.02 14.37
N GLY A 236 3.20 7.94 14.16
CA GLY A 236 3.75 6.61 13.91
C GLY A 236 3.68 6.25 12.43
N ILE A 237 4.50 5.30 11.99
CA ILE A 237 4.45 4.76 10.62
C ILE A 237 4.25 3.25 10.64
N THR A 238 3.34 2.78 9.79
CA THR A 238 3.26 1.39 9.36
C THR A 238 3.26 1.32 7.84
N GLY A 239 3.67 0.19 7.31
CA GLY A 239 3.52 -0.07 5.89
C GLY A 239 3.61 -1.55 5.59
N TYR A 240 3.13 -1.88 4.39
CA TYR A 240 2.82 -3.25 4.00
C TYR A 240 3.68 -3.65 2.79
N SER A 241 4.37 -4.80 2.84
CA SER A 241 5.30 -5.26 1.78
C SER A 241 6.36 -4.20 1.50
N TYR A 242 6.44 -3.68 0.28
CA TYR A 242 7.32 -2.57 -0.08
C TYR A 242 7.10 -1.31 0.78
N GLY A 243 5.88 -1.08 1.29
CA GLY A 243 5.59 -0.04 2.25
C GLY A 243 6.15 -0.34 3.65
N GLY A 244 6.30 -1.62 4.00
CA GLY A 244 7.00 -2.06 5.20
C GLY A 244 8.49 -1.76 5.11
N MET A 245 9.09 -1.90 3.92
CA MET A 245 10.45 -1.42 3.68
C MET A 245 10.55 0.08 3.94
N VAL A 246 9.63 0.88 3.37
CA VAL A 246 9.57 2.33 3.65
C VAL A 246 9.50 2.60 5.16
N ALA A 247 8.65 1.86 5.89
CA ALA A 247 8.52 2.05 7.33
C ALA A 247 9.87 1.93 8.05
N PHE A 248 10.63 0.84 7.88
CA PHE A 248 11.91 0.70 8.58
C PHE A 248 13.04 1.56 8.00
N TYR A 249 13.06 1.81 6.68
CA TYR A 249 14.06 2.69 6.07
C TYR A 249 13.96 4.14 6.58
N THR A 250 12.75 4.62 6.92
CA THR A 250 12.55 5.94 7.54
C THR A 250 12.97 6.01 9.01
N ALA A 251 13.50 4.92 9.58
CA ALA A 251 14.15 4.94 10.89
C ALA A 251 15.66 5.24 10.82
N TYR A 252 16.21 5.40 9.61
CA TYR A 252 17.65 5.57 9.43
C TYR A 252 18.09 7.04 9.63
N PRO A 253 18.98 7.35 10.59
CA PRO A 253 19.31 8.73 10.98
C PRO A 253 19.76 9.62 9.81
N LYS A 254 20.66 9.10 8.95
CA LYS A 254 21.18 9.84 7.79
C LYS A 254 20.07 10.34 6.86
N LEU A 255 19.02 9.53 6.64
CA LEU A 255 17.88 9.93 5.81
C LEU A 255 17.02 10.99 6.49
N LEU A 256 16.82 10.87 7.80
CA LEU A 256 16.03 11.83 8.59
C LEU A 256 16.70 13.20 8.64
N ASP A 257 18.02 13.23 8.86
CA ASP A 257 18.80 14.47 8.89
C ASP A 257 18.77 15.18 7.54
N LEU A 258 18.98 14.45 6.44
CA LEU A 258 19.04 15.02 5.09
C LEU A 258 17.69 15.56 4.59
N VAL A 259 16.58 14.91 4.93
CA VAL A 259 15.27 15.20 4.30
C VAL A 259 14.33 15.98 5.22
N VAL A 260 14.35 15.70 6.52
CA VAL A 260 13.36 16.23 7.48
C VAL A 260 14.00 16.88 8.70
N ASN A 261 15.29 17.25 8.61
CA ASN A 261 16.04 17.94 9.66
C ASN A 261 15.96 17.19 11.00
N GLY A 262 16.13 15.87 10.98
CA GLY A 262 16.16 15.02 12.18
C GLY A 262 14.80 14.74 12.82
N LYS A 263 13.69 15.24 12.25
CA LYS A 263 12.34 14.80 12.67
C LYS A 263 12.22 13.29 12.46
N GLN A 264 11.55 12.61 13.39
CA GLN A 264 11.44 11.15 13.42
C GLN A 264 10.01 10.73 13.74
N PHE A 265 9.63 9.53 13.32
CA PHE A 265 8.38 8.93 13.79
C PHE A 265 8.54 8.51 15.25
N ALA A 266 7.44 8.51 15.99
CA ALA A 266 7.39 8.08 17.39
C ALA A 266 7.43 6.55 17.53
N ALA A 267 7.00 5.81 16.52
CA ALA A 267 6.98 4.35 16.49
C ALA A 267 6.93 3.82 15.05
N TYR A 268 7.54 2.66 14.81
CA TYR A 268 7.70 2.05 13.49
C TYR A 268 7.12 0.64 13.47
N MET A 269 6.27 0.32 12.50
CA MET A 269 5.67 -1.02 12.40
C MET A 269 5.66 -1.54 10.96
N PRO A 270 6.79 -2.06 10.46
CA PRO A 270 6.84 -2.70 9.15
C PRO A 270 6.08 -4.03 9.16
N VAL A 271 5.27 -4.27 8.13
CA VAL A 271 4.44 -5.49 7.99
C VAL A 271 4.83 -6.23 6.70
N TYR A 272 5.31 -7.47 6.86
CA TYR A 272 5.86 -8.37 5.83
C TYR A 272 6.80 -7.67 4.82
N PRO A 273 7.80 -6.89 5.27
CA PRO A 273 8.71 -6.20 4.36
C PRO A 273 9.70 -7.17 3.68
N GLY A 274 10.32 -6.74 2.58
CA GLY A 274 11.60 -7.33 2.15
C GLY A 274 12.71 -6.90 3.10
N CYS A 275 13.49 -7.86 3.61
CA CYS A 275 14.68 -7.61 4.43
C CYS A 275 15.98 -8.12 3.76
N ASP A 276 15.89 -8.42 2.47
CA ASP A 276 16.97 -8.89 1.62
C ASP A 276 17.87 -7.75 1.11
N LEU A 277 17.40 -6.51 1.18
CA LEU A 277 18.19 -5.29 0.95
C LEU A 277 17.98 -4.34 2.12
N ILE A 278 19.04 -4.10 2.90
CA ILE A 278 19.04 -3.26 4.11
C ILE A 278 20.19 -2.25 4.08
N PHE A 279 20.24 -1.24 4.95
CA PHE A 279 21.46 -0.42 5.07
C PHE A 279 22.60 -1.22 5.68
N LYS A 280 23.84 -0.93 5.24
CA LYS A 280 25.05 -1.55 5.78
C LYS A 280 25.25 -1.25 7.27
N ASP A 281 25.00 0.01 7.66
CA ASP A 281 25.01 0.41 9.06
C ASP A 281 23.66 0.07 9.72
N MET A 282 23.75 -0.54 10.89
CA MET A 282 22.63 -1.10 11.65
C MET A 282 22.10 -0.13 12.71
N LYS A 283 22.61 1.10 12.80
CA LYS A 283 22.11 2.10 13.74
C LYS A 283 20.80 2.70 13.23
N LEU A 284 19.73 2.51 13.99
CA LEU A 284 18.45 3.18 13.79
C LEU A 284 18.26 4.28 14.84
N VAL A 285 17.24 5.12 14.64
CA VAL A 285 16.77 6.01 15.71
C VAL A 285 16.33 5.21 16.93
N ASN A 286 16.54 5.76 18.13
CA ASN A 286 16.12 5.15 19.38
C ASN A 286 14.59 5.29 19.58
N LYS A 287 13.83 4.51 18.81
CA LYS A 287 12.37 4.46 18.81
C LYS A 287 11.90 3.00 18.73
N PRO A 288 10.74 2.67 19.31
CA PRO A 288 10.21 1.32 19.26
C PRO A 288 9.87 0.92 17.83
N MET A 289 10.30 -0.28 17.45
CA MET A 289 9.90 -0.91 16.20
C MET A 289 9.32 -2.32 16.46
N LEU A 290 8.17 -2.60 15.86
CA LEU A 290 7.55 -3.93 15.84
C LEU A 290 7.38 -4.40 14.41
N MET A 291 8.13 -5.42 14.01
CA MET A 291 7.97 -6.07 12.72
C MET A 291 6.97 -7.21 12.81
N LEU A 292 6.01 -7.24 11.88
CA LEU A 292 5.07 -8.36 11.73
C LEU A 292 5.43 -9.10 10.44
N HIS A 293 5.53 -10.43 10.47
CA HIS A 293 5.89 -11.22 9.28
C HIS A 293 5.08 -12.50 9.17
N ALA A 294 4.89 -13.01 7.95
CA ALA A 294 4.28 -14.31 7.69
C ALA A 294 5.28 -15.46 7.90
N GLU A 295 4.84 -16.65 8.34
CA GLU A 295 5.70 -17.84 8.46
C GLU A 295 6.12 -18.40 7.09
N PHE A 296 5.20 -18.46 6.13
CA PHE A 296 5.40 -19.05 4.80
C PHE A 296 5.53 -18.01 3.69
N ASP A 297 6.09 -16.85 4.01
CA ASP A 297 6.35 -15.82 3.00
C ASP A 297 7.45 -16.29 2.05
N ASP A 298 7.07 -16.62 0.81
CA ASP A 298 7.99 -17.02 -0.26
C ASP A 298 8.23 -15.89 -1.28
N TYR A 299 7.65 -14.70 -1.03
CA TYR A 299 7.84 -13.50 -1.84
C TYR A 299 8.93 -12.61 -1.23
N ALA A 300 8.83 -12.35 0.07
CA ALA A 300 9.83 -11.70 0.91
C ALA A 300 10.22 -12.69 2.01
N PRO A 301 11.22 -13.57 1.78
CA PRO A 301 11.50 -14.68 2.68
C PRO A 301 11.69 -14.24 4.14
N THR A 302 10.89 -14.82 5.03
CA THR A 302 10.86 -14.48 6.46
C THR A 302 12.23 -14.60 7.13
N ILE A 303 13.07 -15.52 6.65
CA ILE A 303 14.42 -15.73 7.15
C ILE A 303 15.30 -14.48 7.01
N ASP A 304 15.11 -13.67 5.97
CA ASP A 304 15.86 -12.44 5.78
C ASP A 304 15.52 -11.43 6.89
N CYS A 305 14.25 -11.35 7.27
CA CYS A 305 13.81 -10.48 8.36
C CYS A 305 14.18 -11.01 9.74
N ILE A 306 14.18 -12.32 9.96
CA ILE A 306 14.73 -12.93 11.20
C ILE A 306 16.20 -12.54 11.36
N ASN A 307 17.00 -12.67 10.29
CA ASN A 307 18.41 -12.32 10.29
C ASN A 307 18.64 -10.81 10.50
N TYR A 308 17.83 -9.97 9.86
CA TYR A 308 17.93 -8.52 10.02
C TYR A 308 17.59 -8.08 11.44
N VAL A 309 16.48 -8.57 12.00
CA VAL A 309 16.06 -8.28 13.38
C VAL A 309 17.11 -8.72 14.38
N LYS A 310 17.73 -9.89 14.19
CA LYS A 310 18.86 -10.34 15.00
C LYS A 310 20.02 -9.33 14.99
N LYS A 311 20.47 -8.91 13.79
CA LYS A 311 21.55 -7.92 13.64
C LYS A 311 21.19 -6.57 14.27
N LEU A 312 19.94 -6.13 14.16
CA LEU A 312 19.47 -4.90 14.80
C LEU A 312 19.55 -4.99 16.32
N LYS A 313 19.12 -6.11 16.92
CA LYS A 313 19.24 -6.35 18.38
C LYS A 313 20.69 -6.40 18.84
N GLU A 314 21.58 -7.04 18.08
CA GLU A 314 23.03 -7.06 18.33
C GLU A 314 23.66 -5.66 18.29
N ASN A 315 23.03 -4.70 17.60
CA ASN A 315 23.43 -3.30 17.53
C ASN A 315 22.57 -2.38 18.42
N GLU A 316 21.98 -2.92 19.49
CA GLU A 316 21.25 -2.19 20.53
C GLU A 316 19.97 -1.46 20.07
N ASN A 317 19.39 -1.86 18.93
CA ASN A 317 18.14 -1.28 18.47
C ASN A 317 16.92 -1.88 19.16
N SER A 318 15.92 -1.05 19.46
CA SER A 318 14.64 -1.46 20.04
C SER A 318 13.71 -2.04 18.96
N VAL A 319 13.92 -3.30 18.62
CA VAL A 319 13.16 -4.01 17.58
C VAL A 319 12.55 -5.30 18.14
N GLU A 320 11.29 -5.56 17.82
CA GLU A 320 10.66 -6.86 18.03
C GLU A 320 10.12 -7.45 16.73
N LEU A 321 9.98 -8.78 16.69
CA LEU A 321 9.45 -9.51 15.53
C LEU A 321 8.37 -10.49 15.98
N ILE A 322 7.20 -10.42 15.34
CA ILE A 322 6.12 -11.40 15.48
C ILE A 322 5.97 -12.14 14.15
N ILE A 323 6.03 -13.47 14.20
CA ILE A 323 5.80 -14.34 13.05
C ILE A 323 4.38 -14.93 13.14
N TYR A 324 3.60 -14.72 12.10
CA TYR A 324 2.22 -15.17 11.97
C TYR A 324 2.20 -16.59 11.42
N LYS A 325 1.84 -17.54 12.28
CA LYS A 325 1.78 -18.96 11.96
C LYS A 325 0.81 -19.23 10.79
N GLY A 326 1.25 -20.04 9.84
CA GLY A 326 0.47 -20.44 8.66
C GLY A 326 0.17 -19.31 7.67
N ALA A 327 0.71 -18.10 7.88
CA ALA A 327 0.44 -16.94 7.05
C ALA A 327 1.37 -16.92 5.82
N TYR A 328 0.90 -16.32 4.73
CA TYR A 328 1.65 -16.07 3.50
C TYR A 328 1.82 -14.56 3.28
N HIS A 329 2.53 -14.17 2.22
CA HIS A 329 2.73 -12.75 1.91
C HIS A 329 1.39 -12.03 1.76
N GLY A 330 1.25 -10.86 2.39
CA GLY A 330 0.01 -10.09 2.33
C GLY A 330 -1.15 -10.68 3.14
N PHE A 331 -0.87 -11.41 4.24
CA PHE A 331 -1.87 -12.05 5.12
C PHE A 331 -2.97 -11.13 5.69
N VAL A 332 -2.78 -9.81 5.61
CA VAL A 332 -3.83 -8.84 5.94
C VAL A 332 -4.93 -8.77 4.87
N SER A 333 -4.75 -9.40 3.71
CA SER A 333 -5.76 -9.57 2.67
C SER A 333 -6.37 -10.96 2.79
N VAL A 334 -7.60 -11.05 3.30
CA VAL A 334 -8.34 -12.31 3.42
C VAL A 334 -8.64 -12.87 2.04
N ARG A 335 -8.36 -14.16 1.83
CA ARG A 335 -8.65 -14.88 0.58
C ARG A 335 -9.57 -16.06 0.84
N GLU A 336 -10.46 -16.36 -0.12
CA GLU A 336 -11.41 -17.47 0.01
C GLU A 336 -10.73 -18.82 0.19
N LYS A 337 -9.66 -19.07 -0.58
CA LYS A 337 -8.84 -20.29 -0.48
C LYS A 337 -7.72 -20.18 0.56
N GLU A 338 -7.77 -19.17 1.43
CA GLU A 338 -6.74 -18.76 2.41
C GLU A 338 -5.39 -18.34 1.79
N LYS A 339 -4.98 -18.94 0.68
CA LYS A 339 -3.82 -18.62 -0.14
C LYS A 339 -4.11 -18.72 -1.63
N GLU A 340 -3.31 -18.02 -2.42
CA GLU A 340 -3.30 -18.05 -3.88
C GLU A 340 -1.84 -18.09 -4.35
N PHE A 341 -1.56 -18.94 -5.34
CA PHE A 341 -0.29 -18.96 -6.04
C PHE A 341 -0.39 -18.07 -7.29
N LEU A 342 0.49 -17.07 -7.38
CA LEU A 342 0.57 -16.12 -8.49
C LEU A 342 1.79 -16.45 -9.34
N SER A 343 1.57 -17.18 -10.44
CA SER A 343 2.63 -17.71 -11.30
C SER A 343 3.37 -16.66 -12.13
N ASP A 344 2.82 -15.45 -12.26
CA ASP A 344 3.34 -14.35 -13.09
C ASP A 344 4.02 -13.24 -12.29
N VAL A 345 4.02 -13.33 -10.96
CA VAL A 345 4.64 -12.35 -10.08
C VAL A 345 6.11 -12.67 -9.86
N GLY A 346 6.98 -11.70 -10.13
CA GLY A 346 8.42 -11.81 -9.96
C GLY A 346 8.88 -11.69 -8.49
N ASN A 347 9.88 -12.48 -8.12
CA ASN A 347 10.55 -12.48 -6.83
C ASN A 347 12.07 -12.66 -6.98
N PHE A 348 12.78 -12.39 -5.88
CA PHE A 348 14.25 -12.47 -5.79
C PHE A 348 14.72 -13.50 -4.75
N LYS A 349 13.89 -14.48 -4.37
CA LYS A 349 14.19 -15.40 -3.25
C LYS A 349 15.45 -16.27 -3.44
N ASN A 350 15.91 -16.41 -4.68
CA ASN A 350 17.14 -17.15 -5.01
C ASN A 350 18.36 -16.24 -5.18
N CYS A 351 18.19 -14.94 -5.11
CA CYS A 351 19.30 -13.99 -5.09
C CYS A 351 19.97 -13.99 -3.73
N LYS A 352 21.26 -13.65 -3.69
CA LYS A 352 21.93 -13.41 -2.39
C LYS A 352 21.52 -12.04 -1.84
N PRO A 353 20.97 -11.98 -0.61
CA PRO A 353 20.70 -10.73 0.08
C PRO A 353 21.93 -9.83 0.14
N GLY A 354 21.70 -8.55 0.31
CA GLY A 354 22.72 -7.53 0.26
C GLY A 354 22.37 -6.29 1.06
N TYR A 355 23.02 -5.19 0.72
CA TYR A 355 22.89 -3.95 1.47
C TYR A 355 23.06 -2.71 0.58
N VAL A 356 22.51 -1.59 1.04
CA VAL A 356 22.81 -0.26 0.51
C VAL A 356 24.10 0.24 1.16
N THR A 357 25.09 0.62 0.35
CA THR A 357 26.39 1.13 0.80
C THR A 357 26.26 2.53 1.41
N ASP A 358 27.33 3.01 2.05
CA ASP A 358 27.37 4.35 2.65
C ASP A 358 27.22 5.47 1.60
N GLU A 359 27.60 5.20 0.35
CA GLU A 359 27.40 6.05 -0.82
C GLU A 359 26.01 5.91 -1.45
N GLY A 360 25.17 4.97 -1.00
CA GLY A 360 23.81 4.79 -1.48
C GLY A 360 23.67 3.90 -2.72
N TYR A 361 24.65 3.04 -3.00
CA TYR A 361 24.57 2.03 -4.06
C TYR A 361 24.09 0.68 -3.50
N TRP A 362 23.48 -0.15 -4.34
CA TRP A 362 23.09 -1.50 -3.92
C TRP A 362 24.26 -2.46 -4.11
N PHE A 363 24.70 -3.12 -3.05
CA PHE A 363 25.42 -4.38 -3.14
C PHE A 363 24.39 -5.49 -3.00
N TYR A 364 24.14 -6.27 -4.06
CA TYR A 364 23.11 -7.31 -4.06
C TYR A 364 23.48 -8.41 -5.06
N ASN A 365 23.17 -9.66 -4.74
CA ASN A 365 23.62 -10.83 -5.50
C ASN A 365 25.16 -10.90 -5.69
N ASN A 366 25.91 -10.66 -4.60
CA ASN A 366 27.39 -10.65 -4.56
C ASN A 366 28.06 -9.62 -5.49
N LYS A 367 27.34 -8.57 -5.88
CA LYS A 367 27.81 -7.56 -6.84
C LYS A 367 27.32 -6.18 -6.45
N GLU A 368 28.12 -5.18 -6.76
CA GLU A 368 27.75 -3.79 -6.57
C GLU A 368 27.16 -3.17 -7.85
N TRP A 369 26.01 -2.52 -7.71
CA TRP A 369 25.23 -1.91 -8.79
C TRP A 369 25.34 -0.39 -8.69
N LYS A 370 26.37 0.17 -9.34
CA LYS A 370 26.72 1.59 -9.32
C LYS A 370 26.24 2.34 -10.55
N ASN A 371 26.09 3.66 -10.42
CA ASN A 371 25.86 4.60 -11.53
C ASN A 371 24.63 4.27 -12.41
N MET A 372 23.59 3.71 -11.81
CA MET A 372 22.34 3.36 -12.48
C MET A 372 21.15 3.66 -11.58
N THR A 373 19.94 3.68 -12.15
CA THR A 373 18.72 3.80 -11.35
C THR A 373 18.43 2.49 -10.61
N GLU A 374 17.65 2.55 -9.52
CA GLU A 374 17.18 1.34 -8.84
C GLU A 374 16.39 0.44 -9.80
N LEU A 375 15.63 1.01 -10.74
CA LEU A 375 14.91 0.23 -11.75
C LEU A 375 15.87 -0.52 -12.68
N ASP A 376 16.95 0.12 -13.11
CA ASP A 376 17.98 -0.52 -13.95
C ASP A 376 18.70 -1.64 -13.17
N ALA A 377 19.02 -1.40 -11.89
CA ALA A 377 19.61 -2.41 -11.02
C ALA A 377 18.69 -3.62 -10.84
N VAL A 378 17.41 -3.39 -10.52
CA VAL A 378 16.37 -4.44 -10.41
C VAL A 378 16.28 -5.25 -11.70
N ASN A 379 16.22 -4.58 -12.86
CA ASN A 379 16.15 -5.25 -14.17
C ASN A 379 17.41 -6.07 -14.49
N ALA A 380 18.59 -5.63 -14.02
CA ALA A 380 19.83 -6.35 -14.24
C ALA A 380 19.96 -7.56 -13.29
N ILE A 381 19.64 -7.39 -12.00
CA ILE A 381 19.59 -8.47 -11.00
C ILE A 381 18.57 -9.53 -11.42
N TRP A 382 17.42 -9.13 -11.95
CA TRP A 382 16.38 -10.03 -12.44
C TRP A 382 16.93 -11.04 -13.47
N LYS A 383 17.82 -10.61 -14.36
CA LYS A 383 18.43 -11.50 -15.37
C LYS A 383 19.40 -12.52 -14.77
N GLU A 384 19.94 -12.25 -13.58
CA GLU A 384 20.91 -13.12 -12.92
C GLU A 384 20.23 -14.17 -12.02
N CYS A 385 19.20 -13.79 -11.26
CA CYS A 385 18.60 -14.66 -10.23
C CYS A 385 17.09 -14.48 -10.03
N GLY A 386 16.42 -13.67 -10.85
CA GLY A 386 14.98 -13.43 -10.76
C GLY A 386 14.16 -14.68 -11.11
N GLN A 387 13.05 -14.87 -10.41
CA GLN A 387 12.10 -15.96 -10.65
C GLN A 387 10.67 -15.50 -10.60
N LEU A 388 9.78 -16.27 -11.24
CA LEU A 388 8.34 -16.08 -11.17
C LEU A 388 7.73 -17.05 -10.15
N GLY A 389 6.57 -16.70 -9.60
CA GLY A 389 5.81 -17.56 -8.71
C GLY A 389 5.96 -17.21 -7.24
N VAL A 390 4.88 -16.72 -6.64
CA VAL A 390 4.79 -16.42 -5.21
C VAL A 390 3.44 -16.86 -4.65
N THR A 391 3.39 -17.10 -3.35
CA THR A 391 2.18 -17.45 -2.62
C THR A 391 1.76 -16.29 -1.72
N VAL A 392 0.52 -15.86 -1.88
CA VAL A 392 -0.05 -14.74 -1.12
C VAL A 392 -1.32 -15.16 -0.42
N GLY A 393 -1.64 -14.54 0.71
CA GLY A 393 -2.92 -14.73 1.38
C GLY A 393 -2.85 -14.80 2.89
N GLY A 394 -4.02 -14.66 3.49
CA GLY A 394 -4.22 -14.92 4.89
C GLY A 394 -5.68 -15.18 5.22
N THR A 395 -5.91 -15.51 6.49
CA THR A 395 -7.21 -15.82 7.05
C THR A 395 -7.86 -14.60 7.71
N VAL A 396 -9.16 -14.71 8.03
CA VAL A 396 -9.86 -13.69 8.83
C VAL A 396 -9.16 -13.49 10.18
N ASP A 397 -8.75 -14.58 10.84
CA ASP A 397 -8.09 -14.52 12.15
C ASP A 397 -6.72 -13.83 12.06
N GLN A 398 -5.94 -14.10 11.02
CA GLN A 398 -4.66 -13.42 10.79
C GLN A 398 -4.85 -11.92 10.53
N GLN A 399 -5.87 -11.53 9.76
CA GLN A 399 -6.21 -10.11 9.58
C GLN A 399 -6.63 -9.46 10.91
N GLN A 400 -7.46 -10.12 11.71
CA GLN A 400 -7.92 -9.59 13.00
C GLN A 400 -6.76 -9.46 14.00
N GLN A 401 -5.88 -10.45 14.05
CA GLN A 401 -4.65 -10.41 14.85
C GLN A 401 -3.76 -9.24 14.42
N ALA A 402 -3.57 -9.03 13.11
CA ALA A 402 -2.81 -7.90 12.58
C ALA A 402 -3.38 -6.55 13.01
N ILE A 403 -4.70 -6.39 12.95
CA ILE A 403 -5.38 -5.18 13.42
C ILE A 403 -5.17 -4.99 14.92
N SER A 404 -5.33 -6.05 15.72
CA SER A 404 -5.13 -6.02 17.17
C SER A 404 -3.69 -5.61 17.54
N ASP A 405 -2.69 -6.24 16.94
CA ASP A 405 -1.28 -5.93 17.18
C ASP A 405 -0.95 -4.49 16.77
N THR A 406 -1.47 -4.04 15.63
CA THR A 406 -1.34 -2.65 15.16
C THR A 406 -1.91 -1.68 16.20
N VAL A 407 -3.14 -1.90 16.63
CA VAL A 407 -3.84 -1.02 17.56
C VAL A 407 -3.13 -1.01 18.91
N ASN A 408 -2.72 -2.16 19.42
CA ASN A 408 -2.02 -2.29 20.70
C ASN A 408 -0.66 -1.57 20.68
N PHE A 409 0.11 -1.77 19.62
CA PHE A 409 1.41 -1.14 19.45
C PHE A 409 1.29 0.39 19.40
N PHE A 410 0.46 0.94 18.51
CA PHE A 410 0.33 2.39 18.39
C PHE A 410 -0.45 3.03 19.55
N LYS A 411 -1.37 2.30 20.20
CA LYS A 411 -1.97 2.76 21.46
C LYS A 411 -0.91 2.92 22.55
N LYS A 412 0.05 2.00 22.65
CA LYS A 412 1.14 2.06 23.64
C LYS A 412 2.11 3.20 23.37
N HIS A 413 2.41 3.48 22.10
CA HIS A 413 3.51 4.39 21.74
C HIS A 413 3.09 5.78 21.24
N LEU A 414 1.80 6.00 20.92
CA LEU A 414 1.30 7.29 20.47
C LEU A 414 0.28 7.94 21.42
N LYS A 415 -0.14 7.28 22.52
CA LYS A 415 -1.09 7.92 23.46
C LYS A 415 -0.41 8.80 24.47
#